data_AF-A0A3N4N666-F1
#
_entry.id   AF-A0A3N4N666-F1
#
_cell.length_a   1.000
_cell.length_b   1.000
_cell.length_c   1.000
_cell.angle_alpha   90.00
_cell.angle_beta   90.00
_cell.angle_gamma   90.00
#
_symmetry.space_group_name_H-M   'P 1'
#
loop_
_entity.id
_entity.type
_entity.pdbx_description
1 polymer ?
#
loop_
_entity_poly.entity_id
_entity_poly.type
_entity_poly.pdbx_seq_one_letter_code
_entity_poly.pdbx_strand_id
1 'polypeptide(L)'
;MRCTFIMKNDFEQRKQNRIDYAEGQAAKHQQQADDIDGVFGSNFSHQQTASYFTAKAEGIRNDRSVSSDDPDAIEKLIAQVAELEKIHEFMVAANKCVRKNDKEAFLHLEGATEENWHELMNPRFGNVKGYPRYRLTNNSQNIRTKKQRIAQLHSIAAMAYQMEEYGEVTLIVDPEKNRVQLKWPNKPSREVIELLGKRGFHFHRIEMAWQRKLNPAAEQCARQLAKSLL
;
A
#
# COMPACT_ATOMS: atom_id res chain seq x y z
N MET A 1 0.60 25.10 0.91
CA MET A 1 1.97 24.62 0.59
C MET A 1 2.79 24.18 1.81
N ARG A 2 2.70 24.81 3.00
CA ARG A 2 3.47 24.34 4.19
C ARG A 2 3.00 23.00 4.78
N CYS A 3 1.69 22.71 4.80
CA CYS A 3 1.13 21.49 5.41
C CYS A 3 1.53 20.21 4.66
N THR A 4 1.46 20.23 3.33
CA THR A 4 1.84 19.09 2.47
C THR A 4 3.31 18.70 2.64
N PHE A 5 4.22 19.67 2.77
CA PHE A 5 5.65 19.41 3.01
C PHE A 5 5.92 18.73 4.36
N ILE A 6 5.20 19.11 5.42
CA ILE A 6 5.31 18.49 6.74
C ILE A 6 4.80 17.04 6.71
N MET A 7 3.68 16.79 6.01
CA MET A 7 3.14 15.43 5.86
C MET A 7 4.03 14.52 4.99
N LYS A 8 4.68 15.06 3.94
CA LYS A 8 5.69 14.33 3.14
C LYS A 8 6.84 13.84 4.03
N ASN A 9 7.38 14.74 4.85
CA ASN A 9 8.47 14.42 5.75
C ASN A 9 8.06 13.35 6.78
N ASP A 10 6.85 13.42 7.33
CA ASP A 10 6.38 12.45 8.32
C ASP A 10 6.18 11.04 7.72
N PHE A 11 5.65 10.89 6.49
CA PHE A 11 5.50 9.57 5.86
C PHE A 11 6.84 8.90 5.55
N GLU A 12 7.75 9.60 4.86
CA GLU A 12 9.07 9.05 4.51
C GLU A 12 9.91 8.81 5.77
N GLN A 13 9.81 9.69 6.78
CA GLN A 13 10.45 9.47 8.07
C GLN A 13 9.91 8.23 8.78
N ARG A 14 8.59 7.98 8.77
CA ARG A 14 8.03 6.73 9.31
C ARG A 14 8.52 5.50 8.55
N LYS A 15 8.64 5.57 7.23
CA LYS A 15 9.18 4.49 6.41
C LYS A 15 10.64 4.22 6.79
N GLN A 16 11.45 5.27 6.87
CA GLN A 16 12.86 5.20 7.24
C GLN A 16 13.03 4.65 8.66
N ASN A 17 12.27 5.15 9.64
CA ASN A 17 12.30 4.65 11.03
C ASN A 17 12.01 3.14 11.12
N ARG A 18 11.15 2.60 10.24
CA ARG A 18 10.87 1.15 10.18
C ARG A 18 12.04 0.36 9.60
N ILE A 19 12.74 0.92 8.62
CA ILE A 19 13.97 0.35 8.04
C ILE A 19 15.05 0.36 9.11
N ASP A 20 15.33 1.53 9.71
CA ASP A 20 16.35 1.71 10.74
C ASP A 20 16.10 0.78 11.94
N TYR A 21 14.83 0.63 12.35
CA TYR A 21 14.46 -0.32 13.39
C TYR A 21 14.79 -1.76 12.99
N ALA A 22 14.43 -2.18 11.78
CA ALA A 22 14.71 -3.53 11.30
C ALA A 22 16.22 -3.78 11.20
N GLU A 23 16.99 -2.85 10.65
CA GLU A 23 18.45 -2.93 10.57
C GLU A 23 19.10 -2.95 11.95
N GLY A 24 18.62 -2.12 12.88
CA GLY A 24 19.09 -2.13 14.26
C GLY A 24 18.81 -3.46 14.97
N GLN A 25 17.67 -4.11 14.71
CA GLN A 25 17.40 -5.46 15.24
C GLN A 25 18.29 -6.52 14.58
N ALA A 26 18.51 -6.42 13.26
CA ALA A 26 19.40 -7.32 12.54
C ALA A 26 20.82 -7.26 13.10
N ALA A 27 21.37 -6.05 13.29
CA ALA A 27 22.70 -5.84 13.85
C ALA A 27 22.83 -6.37 15.28
N LYS A 28 21.81 -6.14 16.14
CA LYS A 28 21.79 -6.67 17.50
C LYS A 28 21.82 -8.19 17.54
N HIS A 29 21.00 -8.83 16.71
CA HIS A 29 20.96 -10.30 16.65
C HIS A 29 22.21 -10.89 16.01
N GLN A 30 22.83 -10.19 15.05
CA GLN A 30 24.13 -10.60 14.52
C GLN A 30 25.21 -10.54 15.59
N GLN A 31 25.29 -9.44 16.35
CA GLN A 31 26.25 -9.31 17.45
C GLN A 31 26.04 -10.41 18.52
N GLN A 32 24.79 -10.69 18.88
CA GLN A 32 24.46 -11.79 19.81
C GLN A 32 24.87 -13.17 19.26
N ALA A 33 24.73 -13.39 17.96
CA ALA A 33 25.21 -14.61 17.32
C ALA A 33 26.74 -14.74 17.40
N ASP A 34 27.46 -13.63 17.14
CA ASP A 34 28.92 -13.58 17.16
C ASP A 34 29.48 -13.72 18.59
N ASP A 35 28.80 -13.17 19.60
CA ASP A 35 29.18 -13.27 21.02
C ASP A 35 28.92 -14.68 21.62
N ILE A 36 27.99 -15.47 21.04
CA ILE A 36 27.69 -16.85 21.48
C ILE A 36 28.64 -17.82 20.78
N ASP A 37 29.90 -17.80 21.22
CA ASP A 37 30.94 -18.70 20.74
C ASP A 37 30.92 -19.99 21.57
N GLY A 38 30.18 -21.01 21.11
CA GLY A 38 30.21 -22.37 21.71
C GLY A 38 28.87 -23.08 21.93
N VAL A 39 27.72 -22.39 21.84
CA VAL A 39 26.38 -23.03 21.94
C VAL A 39 25.68 -22.99 20.58
N PHE A 40 25.91 -24.04 19.78
CA PHE A 40 25.46 -24.17 18.38
C PHE A 40 23.97 -23.81 18.15
N GLY A 41 23.07 -24.21 19.06
CA GLY A 41 21.62 -23.99 18.91
C GLY A 41 21.16 -22.54 19.09
N SER A 42 21.72 -21.82 20.07
CA SER A 42 21.34 -20.43 20.36
C SER A 42 21.89 -19.46 19.31
N ASN A 43 23.12 -19.69 18.85
CA ASN A 43 23.75 -18.90 17.78
C ASN A 43 22.92 -18.97 16.49
N PHE A 44 22.51 -20.17 16.06
CA PHE A 44 21.70 -20.35 14.85
C PHE A 44 20.35 -19.59 14.90
N SER A 45 19.69 -19.56 16.06
CA SER A 45 18.44 -18.80 16.24
C SER A 45 18.64 -17.29 16.06
N HIS A 46 19.73 -16.75 16.61
CA HIS A 46 20.08 -15.34 16.46
C HIS A 46 20.44 -15.00 15.00
N GLN A 47 21.18 -15.86 14.31
CA GLN A 47 21.48 -15.71 12.88
C GLN A 47 20.21 -15.72 12.02
N GLN A 48 19.28 -16.65 12.28
CA GLN A 48 18.00 -16.70 11.56
C GLN A 48 17.17 -15.43 11.80
N THR A 49 17.16 -14.95 13.04
CA THR A 49 16.44 -13.72 13.40
C THR A 49 17.08 -12.49 12.74
N ALA A 50 18.41 -12.41 12.70
CA ALA A 50 19.13 -11.36 12.00
C ALA A 50 18.80 -11.36 10.50
N SER A 51 18.86 -12.52 9.85
CA SER A 51 18.49 -12.70 8.44
C SER A 51 17.04 -12.28 8.16
N TYR A 52 16.09 -12.65 9.04
CA TYR A 52 14.70 -12.22 8.94
C TYR A 52 14.56 -10.68 8.95
N PHE A 53 15.25 -9.99 9.87
CA PHE A 53 15.17 -8.54 9.96
C PHE A 53 15.86 -7.83 8.78
N THR A 54 16.95 -8.39 8.26
CA THR A 54 17.59 -7.91 7.01
C THR A 54 16.62 -8.03 5.83
N ALA A 55 16.03 -9.22 5.63
CA ALA A 55 15.04 -9.43 4.57
C ALA A 55 13.81 -8.52 4.74
N LYS A 56 13.42 -8.22 5.98
CA LYS A 56 12.34 -7.28 6.28
C LYS A 56 12.71 -5.84 5.90
N ALA A 57 13.93 -5.39 6.18
CA ALA A 57 14.41 -4.07 5.77
C ALA A 57 14.44 -3.93 4.23
N GLU A 58 14.97 -4.94 3.53
CA GLU A 58 14.96 -5.01 2.07
C GLU A 58 13.54 -5.03 1.49
N GLY A 59 12.64 -5.80 2.12
CA GLY A 59 11.23 -5.83 1.74
C GLY A 59 10.55 -4.46 1.83
N ILE A 60 10.86 -3.67 2.86
CA ILE A 60 10.33 -2.30 3.01
C ILE A 60 10.93 -1.34 1.97
N ARG A 61 12.22 -1.50 1.64
CA ARG A 61 12.90 -0.71 0.59
C ARG A 61 12.29 -0.96 -0.78
N ASN A 62 12.07 -2.23 -1.10
CA ASN A 62 11.58 -2.68 -2.40
C ASN A 62 10.05 -2.68 -2.53
N ASP A 63 9.33 -2.28 -1.47
CA ASP A 63 7.86 -2.24 -1.48
C ASP A 63 7.37 -1.24 -2.54
N ARG A 64 6.72 -1.79 -3.58
CA ARG A 64 6.07 -1.02 -4.64
C ARG A 64 4.63 -0.62 -4.28
N SER A 65 4.14 -1.00 -3.10
CA SER A 65 2.83 -0.60 -2.61
C SER A 65 2.78 0.89 -2.34
N VAL A 66 1.82 1.57 -2.97
CA VAL A 66 1.56 2.98 -2.71
C VAL A 66 0.64 3.09 -1.49
N SER A 67 1.05 3.80 -0.45
CA SER A 67 0.20 4.10 0.71
C SER A 67 -0.81 5.19 0.38
N SER A 68 -1.99 5.17 0.99
CA SER A 68 -2.95 6.29 0.86
C SER A 68 -2.61 7.49 1.76
N ASP A 69 -1.66 7.33 2.68
CA ASP A 69 -1.13 8.42 3.51
C ASP A 69 0.10 9.09 2.84
N ASP A 70 0.53 8.57 1.69
CA ASP A 70 1.59 9.17 0.89
C ASP A 70 1.02 10.38 0.14
N PRO A 71 1.58 11.57 0.30
CA PRO A 71 1.09 12.79 -0.36
C PRO A 71 1.22 12.72 -1.88
N ASP A 72 2.15 11.91 -2.39
CA ASP A 72 2.37 11.70 -3.83
C ASP A 72 1.71 10.40 -4.31
N ALA A 73 0.77 9.84 -3.52
CA ALA A 73 0.10 8.58 -3.84
C ALA A 73 -0.58 8.61 -5.21
N ILE A 74 -1.23 9.74 -5.55
CA ILE A 74 -1.95 9.90 -6.81
C ILE A 74 -0.95 9.85 -7.98
N GLU A 75 0.13 10.62 -7.91
CA GLU A 75 1.17 10.67 -8.95
C GLU A 75 1.83 9.30 -9.15
N LYS A 76 2.22 8.64 -8.06
CA LYS A 76 2.81 7.29 -8.09
C LYS A 76 1.85 6.26 -8.69
N LEU A 77 0.55 6.33 -8.37
CA LEU A 77 -0.45 5.44 -8.95
C LEU A 77 -0.68 5.71 -10.45
N ILE A 78 -0.66 6.98 -10.88
CA ILE A 78 -0.76 7.34 -12.30
C ILE A 78 0.43 6.77 -13.07
N ALA A 79 1.66 6.93 -12.55
CA ALA A 79 2.86 6.35 -13.15
C ALA A 79 2.77 4.81 -13.26
N GLN A 80 2.31 4.13 -12.20
CA GLN A 80 2.09 2.68 -12.23
C GLN A 80 1.03 2.26 -13.25
N VAL A 81 -0.05 3.04 -13.41
CA VAL A 81 -1.08 2.77 -14.41
C VAL A 81 -0.49 2.89 -15.82
N ALA A 82 0.26 3.95 -16.09
CA ALA A 82 0.90 4.15 -17.39
C ALA A 82 1.89 3.02 -17.74
N GLU A 83 2.69 2.55 -16.77
CA GLU A 83 3.56 1.37 -16.96
C GLU A 83 2.76 0.11 -17.30
N LEU A 84 1.69 -0.16 -16.54
CA LEU A 84 0.84 -1.33 -16.77
C LEU A 84 0.10 -1.26 -18.12
N GLU A 85 -0.29 -0.06 -18.57
CA GLU A 85 -0.92 0.17 -19.86
C GLU A 85 0.04 -0.14 -21.01
N LYS A 86 1.28 0.38 -20.95
CA LYS A 86 2.33 0.04 -21.92
C LYS A 86 2.59 -1.47 -21.99
N ILE A 87 2.70 -2.12 -20.83
CA ILE A 87 2.86 -3.59 -20.75
C ILE A 87 1.64 -4.29 -21.36
N HIS A 88 0.43 -3.79 -21.13
CA HIS A 88 -0.79 -4.37 -21.70
C HIS A 88 -0.81 -4.30 -23.23
N GLU A 89 -0.54 -3.11 -23.77
CA GLU A 89 -0.50 -2.85 -25.21
C GLU A 89 0.55 -3.73 -25.89
N PHE A 90 1.75 -3.80 -25.29
CA PHE A 90 2.80 -4.70 -25.75
C PHE A 90 2.34 -6.15 -25.78
N MET A 91 1.75 -6.68 -24.70
CA MET A 91 1.27 -8.07 -24.66
C MET A 91 0.18 -8.35 -25.71
N VAL A 92 -0.73 -7.41 -25.94
CA VAL A 92 -1.79 -7.54 -26.95
C VAL A 92 -1.21 -7.55 -28.36
N ALA A 93 -0.30 -6.62 -28.65
CA ALA A 93 0.39 -6.53 -29.95
C ALA A 93 1.27 -7.77 -30.20
N ALA A 94 2.05 -8.18 -29.21
CA ALA A 94 2.84 -9.41 -29.23
C ALA A 94 2.00 -10.63 -29.58
N ASN A 95 0.85 -10.80 -28.91
CA ASN A 95 -0.06 -11.91 -29.19
C ASN A 95 -0.65 -11.86 -30.61
N LYS A 96 -0.83 -10.68 -31.19
CA LYS A 96 -1.26 -10.54 -32.59
C LYS A 96 -0.17 -11.04 -33.55
N CYS A 97 1.10 -10.71 -33.29
CA CYS A 97 2.22 -11.19 -34.10
C CYS A 97 2.44 -12.70 -33.95
N VAL A 98 2.38 -13.22 -32.73
CA VAL A 98 2.50 -14.67 -32.45
C VAL A 98 1.41 -15.47 -33.15
N ARG A 99 0.15 -15.01 -33.15
CA ARG A 99 -0.94 -15.68 -33.87
C ARG A 99 -0.74 -15.73 -35.38
N LYS A 100 -0.07 -14.73 -35.95
CA LYS A 100 0.28 -14.66 -37.38
C LYS A 100 1.60 -15.33 -37.71
N ASN A 101 2.35 -15.78 -36.71
CA ASN A 101 3.72 -16.27 -36.85
C ASN A 101 4.67 -15.25 -37.52
N ASP A 102 4.46 -13.96 -37.25
CA ASP A 102 5.18 -12.85 -37.88
C ASP A 102 6.25 -12.29 -36.92
N LYS A 103 7.48 -12.83 -37.03
CA LYS A 103 8.62 -12.42 -36.19
C LYS A 103 9.07 -10.99 -36.52
N GLU A 104 9.07 -10.62 -37.80
CA GLU A 104 9.54 -9.29 -38.22
C GLU A 104 8.64 -8.20 -37.64
N ALA A 105 7.31 -8.34 -37.74
CA ALA A 105 6.38 -7.39 -37.13
C ALA A 105 6.48 -7.36 -35.60
N PHE A 106 6.81 -8.48 -34.95
CA PHE A 106 7.05 -8.52 -33.50
C PHE A 106 8.27 -7.69 -33.10
N LEU A 107 9.39 -7.81 -33.83
CA LEU A 107 10.63 -7.09 -33.51
C LEU A 107 10.54 -5.57 -33.73
N HIS A 108 9.53 -5.10 -34.47
CA HIS A 108 9.24 -3.67 -34.60
C HIS A 108 8.45 -3.10 -33.40
N LEU A 109 7.96 -3.94 -32.47
CA LEU A 109 7.28 -3.46 -31.27
C LEU A 109 8.29 -2.86 -30.29
N GLU A 110 7.92 -1.74 -29.64
CA GLU A 110 8.75 -1.12 -28.61
C GLU A 110 9.01 -2.09 -27.46
N GLY A 111 10.28 -2.34 -27.13
CA GLY A 111 10.69 -3.27 -26.07
C GLY A 111 10.65 -4.76 -26.47
N ALA A 112 10.39 -5.08 -27.73
CA ALA A 112 10.54 -6.45 -28.22
C ALA A 112 12.02 -6.83 -28.36
N THR A 113 12.34 -8.07 -28.02
CA THR A 113 13.66 -8.67 -28.23
C THR A 113 13.51 -10.06 -28.83
N GLU A 114 14.57 -10.59 -29.43
CA GLU A 114 14.54 -11.95 -29.99
C GLU A 114 14.29 -13.02 -28.92
N GLU A 115 14.79 -12.80 -27.70
CA GLU A 115 14.58 -13.68 -26.55
C GLU A 115 13.09 -13.74 -26.18
N ASN A 116 12.42 -12.59 -26.14
CA ASN A 116 10.98 -12.52 -25.86
C ASN A 116 10.19 -13.33 -26.89
N TRP A 117 10.53 -13.22 -28.18
CA TRP A 117 9.88 -14.00 -29.23
C TRP A 117 10.06 -15.50 -29.01
N HIS A 118 11.30 -15.93 -28.71
CA HIS A 118 11.60 -17.33 -28.48
C HIS A 118 10.83 -17.89 -27.27
N GLU A 119 10.74 -17.14 -26.16
CA GLU A 119 9.97 -17.54 -24.98
C GLU A 119 8.47 -17.67 -25.29
N LEU A 120 7.91 -16.73 -26.05
CA LEU A 120 6.49 -16.76 -26.42
C LEU A 120 6.15 -17.90 -27.39
N MET A 121 7.09 -18.27 -28.26
CA MET A 121 6.90 -19.36 -29.22
C MET A 121 7.14 -20.75 -28.61
N ASN A 122 7.97 -20.82 -27.57
CA ASN A 122 8.33 -22.04 -26.86
C ASN A 122 7.93 -21.94 -25.37
N PRO A 123 6.63 -21.96 -25.06
CA PRO A 123 6.16 -21.85 -23.68
C PRO A 123 6.72 -22.99 -22.82
N ARG A 124 7.36 -22.64 -21.70
CA ARG A 124 7.97 -23.60 -20.77
C ARG A 124 6.93 -24.50 -20.08
N PHE A 125 5.69 -24.01 -19.97
CA PHE A 125 4.56 -24.71 -19.35
C PHE A 125 3.31 -24.51 -20.20
N GLY A 126 2.66 -25.61 -20.58
CA GLY A 126 1.45 -25.62 -21.41
C GLY A 126 1.73 -25.45 -22.91
N ASN A 127 0.68 -25.56 -23.72
CA ASN A 127 0.77 -25.58 -25.19
C ASN A 127 0.30 -24.27 -25.85
N VAL A 128 0.18 -23.18 -25.09
CA VAL A 128 -0.36 -21.91 -25.59
C VAL A 128 0.80 -20.96 -25.91
N LYS A 129 1.00 -20.68 -27.19
CA LYS A 129 1.98 -19.67 -27.66
C LYS A 129 1.49 -18.26 -27.33
N GLY A 130 2.43 -17.37 -27.03
CA GLY A 130 2.18 -15.99 -26.66
C GLY A 130 1.88 -15.80 -25.17
N TYR A 131 1.53 -14.58 -24.80
CA TYR A 131 1.10 -14.25 -23.45
C TYR A 131 -0.24 -14.95 -23.15
N PRO A 132 -0.30 -15.75 -22.08
CA PRO A 132 -1.51 -16.50 -21.74
C PRO A 132 -2.61 -15.55 -21.28
N ARG A 133 -3.87 -15.96 -21.48
CA ARG A 133 -5.06 -15.16 -21.19
C ARG A 133 -5.10 -14.62 -19.76
N TYR A 134 -4.69 -15.42 -18.77
CA TYR A 134 -4.70 -15.00 -17.37
C TYR A 134 -3.76 -13.81 -17.11
N ARG A 135 -2.60 -13.70 -17.81
CA ARG A 135 -1.70 -12.54 -17.65
C ARG A 135 -2.36 -11.26 -18.13
N LEU A 136 -3.03 -11.31 -19.29
CA LEU A 136 -3.79 -10.18 -19.82
C LEU A 136 -4.91 -9.77 -18.86
N THR A 137 -5.73 -10.72 -18.42
CA THR A 137 -6.84 -10.46 -17.48
C THR A 137 -6.36 -9.86 -16.18
N ASN A 138 -5.32 -10.42 -15.58
CA ASN A 138 -4.73 -9.92 -14.33
C ASN A 138 -4.21 -8.50 -14.51
N ASN A 139 -3.53 -8.22 -15.62
CA ASN A 139 -3.02 -6.88 -15.90
C ASN A 139 -4.14 -5.85 -16.08
N SER A 140 -5.18 -6.19 -16.86
CA SER A 140 -6.36 -5.33 -17.02
C SER A 140 -7.08 -5.09 -15.69
N GLN A 141 -7.18 -6.10 -14.84
CA GLN A 141 -7.77 -5.96 -13.51
C GLN A 141 -6.93 -5.04 -12.62
N ASN A 142 -5.60 -5.16 -12.67
CA ASN A 142 -4.69 -4.28 -11.94
C ASN A 142 -4.83 -2.81 -12.39
N ILE A 143 -4.88 -2.56 -13.71
CA ILE A 143 -5.12 -1.23 -14.29
C ILE A 143 -6.45 -0.67 -13.76
N ARG A 144 -7.55 -1.44 -13.89
CA ARG A 144 -8.88 -1.01 -13.44
C ARG A 144 -8.88 -0.66 -11.95
N THR A 145 -8.29 -1.52 -11.13
CA THR A 145 -8.25 -1.36 -9.67
C THR A 145 -7.48 -0.11 -9.28
N LYS A 146 -6.34 0.15 -9.91
CA LYS A 146 -5.55 1.37 -9.66
C LYS A 146 -6.27 2.63 -10.12
N LYS A 147 -6.93 2.62 -11.28
CA LYS A 147 -7.77 3.74 -11.74
C LYS A 147 -8.91 4.05 -10.77
N GLN A 148 -9.61 3.02 -10.28
CA GLN A 148 -10.65 3.18 -9.24
C GLN A 148 -10.08 3.79 -7.96
N ARG A 149 -8.89 3.34 -7.55
CA ARG A 149 -8.20 3.90 -6.38
C ARG A 149 -7.79 5.37 -6.58
N ILE A 150 -7.30 5.74 -7.76
CA ILE A 150 -6.99 7.14 -8.12
C ILE A 150 -8.25 8.00 -7.99
N ALA A 151 -9.37 7.56 -8.56
CA ALA A 151 -10.64 8.28 -8.47
C ALA A 151 -11.11 8.45 -7.02
N GLN A 152 -10.96 7.41 -6.18
CA GLN A 152 -11.28 7.49 -4.75
C GLN A 152 -10.39 8.50 -4.02
N LEU A 153 -9.09 8.54 -4.30
CA LEU A 153 -8.19 9.51 -3.68
C LEU A 153 -8.51 10.94 -4.12
N HIS A 154 -8.87 11.15 -5.39
CA HIS A 154 -9.36 12.45 -5.85
C HIS A 154 -10.65 12.86 -5.17
N SER A 155 -11.61 11.94 -5.02
CA SER A 155 -12.87 12.27 -4.35
C SER A 155 -12.62 12.66 -2.90
N ILE A 156 -11.74 11.95 -2.19
CA ILE A 156 -11.33 12.30 -0.83
C ILE A 156 -10.64 13.67 -0.81
N ALA A 157 -9.68 13.93 -1.70
CA ALA A 157 -8.97 15.20 -1.75
C ALA A 157 -9.87 16.39 -2.09
N ALA A 158 -10.98 16.17 -2.79
CA ALA A 158 -11.98 17.18 -3.10
C ALA A 158 -13.03 17.39 -1.99
N MET A 159 -13.06 16.53 -0.97
CA MET A 159 -13.96 16.72 0.17
C MET A 159 -13.55 17.96 0.96
N ALA A 160 -14.56 18.65 1.49
CA ALA A 160 -14.34 19.74 2.43
C ALA A 160 -14.09 19.19 3.84
N TYR A 161 -13.35 19.95 4.64
CA TYR A 161 -13.30 19.74 6.08
C TYR A 161 -14.71 19.91 6.68
N GLN A 162 -15.13 18.96 7.51
CA GLN A 162 -16.42 19.01 8.19
C GLN A 162 -16.24 18.79 9.68
N MET A 163 -16.95 19.59 10.47
CA MET A 163 -17.05 19.44 11.90
C MET A 163 -18.53 19.44 12.27
N GLU A 164 -18.97 18.38 12.93
CA GLU A 164 -20.35 18.20 13.38
C GLU A 164 -20.34 17.89 14.88
N GLU A 165 -21.21 18.56 15.65
CA GLU A 165 -21.35 18.33 17.09
C GLU A 165 -22.59 17.48 17.39
N TYR A 166 -22.41 16.45 18.20
CA TYR A 166 -23.43 15.52 18.66
C TYR A 166 -23.34 15.40 20.18
N GLY A 167 -24.00 16.31 20.91
CA GLY A 167 -23.93 16.33 22.37
C GLY A 167 -22.50 16.58 22.84
N GLU A 168 -21.91 15.61 23.54
CA GLU A 168 -20.49 15.67 23.98
C GLU A 168 -19.50 15.19 22.90
N VAL A 169 -19.97 14.70 21.76
CA VAL A 169 -19.13 14.10 20.72
C VAL A 169 -18.93 15.08 19.57
N THR A 170 -17.68 15.38 19.23
CA THR A 170 -17.33 16.13 18.01
C THR A 170 -16.86 15.15 16.94
N LEU A 171 -17.60 15.08 15.83
CA LEU A 171 -17.21 14.39 14.62
C LEU A 171 -16.42 15.34 13.71
N ILE A 172 -15.24 14.91 13.30
CA ILE A 172 -14.39 15.66 12.37
C ILE A 172 -14.09 14.77 11.17
N VAL A 173 -14.40 15.26 9.97
CA VAL A 173 -13.95 14.69 8.71
C VAL A 173 -12.81 15.57 8.22
N ASP A 174 -11.59 15.03 8.22
CA ASP A 174 -10.37 15.73 7.84
C ASP A 174 -9.76 15.08 6.56
N PRO A 175 -10.06 15.65 5.38
CA PRO A 175 -9.51 15.20 4.11
C PRO A 175 -7.99 15.37 4.01
N GLU A 176 -7.41 16.40 4.63
CA GLU A 176 -5.97 16.65 4.58
C GLU A 176 -5.19 15.54 5.28
N LYS A 177 -5.67 15.10 6.44
CA LYS A 177 -5.08 13.97 7.18
C LYS A 177 -5.55 12.62 6.69
N ASN A 178 -6.52 12.57 5.78
CA ASN A 178 -7.20 11.36 5.33
C ASN A 178 -7.78 10.57 6.53
N ARG A 179 -8.44 11.27 7.48
CA ARG A 179 -9.00 10.68 8.71
C ARG A 179 -10.43 11.13 8.98
N VAL A 180 -11.21 10.22 9.57
CA VAL A 180 -12.45 10.54 10.29
C VAL A 180 -12.15 10.40 11.77
N GLN A 181 -12.51 11.40 12.56
CA GLN A 181 -12.18 11.49 13.97
C GLN A 181 -13.44 11.73 14.81
N LEU A 182 -13.49 11.07 15.96
CA LEU A 182 -14.47 11.31 17.01
C LEU A 182 -13.73 11.78 18.26
N LYS A 183 -14.11 12.95 18.78
CA LYS A 183 -13.52 13.55 19.98
C LYS A 183 -14.56 13.63 21.08
N TRP A 184 -14.08 13.41 22.30
CA TRP A 184 -14.83 13.60 23.53
C TRP A 184 -14.06 14.59 24.43
N PRO A 185 -14.75 15.42 25.22
CA PRO A 185 -14.10 16.27 26.22
C PRO A 185 -13.43 15.44 27.32
N ASN A 186 -14.07 14.34 27.71
CA ASN A 186 -13.60 13.41 28.73
C ASN A 186 -13.43 12.00 28.17
N LYS A 187 -12.75 11.13 28.91
CA LYS A 187 -12.60 9.73 28.52
C LYS A 187 -13.99 9.07 28.41
N PRO A 188 -14.36 8.50 27.25
CA PRO A 188 -15.65 7.83 27.10
C PRO A 188 -15.71 6.55 27.95
N SER A 189 -16.93 6.06 28.19
CA SER A 189 -17.14 4.83 28.96
C SER A 189 -16.44 3.63 28.30
N ARG A 190 -16.14 2.60 29.11
CA ARG A 190 -15.47 1.39 28.62
C ARG A 190 -16.24 0.72 27.47
N GLU A 191 -17.56 0.70 27.55
CA GLU A 191 -18.43 0.11 26.52
C GLU A 191 -18.30 0.84 25.18
N VAL A 192 -18.25 2.18 25.21
CA VAL A 192 -18.04 3.00 24.01
C VAL A 192 -16.65 2.76 23.41
N ILE A 193 -15.62 2.64 24.26
CA ILE A 193 -14.25 2.32 23.82
C ILE A 193 -14.21 0.96 23.10
N GLU A 194 -14.85 -0.06 23.67
CA GLU A 194 -14.90 -1.40 23.07
C GLU A 194 -15.70 -1.39 21.75
N LEU A 195 -16.79 -0.62 21.67
CA LEU A 195 -17.57 -0.43 20.45
C LEU A 195 -16.75 0.25 19.35
N LEU A 196 -16.02 1.32 19.68
CA LEU A 196 -15.13 2.03 18.76
C LEU A 196 -14.05 1.09 18.21
N GLY A 197 -13.42 0.30 19.08
CA GLY A 197 -12.43 -0.70 18.69
C GLY A 197 -13.01 -1.75 17.73
N LYS A 198 -14.20 -2.28 18.03
CA LYS A 198 -14.91 -3.23 17.13
C LYS A 198 -15.24 -2.63 15.76
N ARG A 199 -15.41 -1.30 15.68
CA ARG A 199 -15.69 -0.57 14.43
C ARG A 199 -14.42 -0.07 13.73
N GLY A 200 -13.24 -0.39 14.26
CA GLY A 200 -11.94 -0.07 13.67
C GLY A 200 -11.46 1.35 13.92
N PHE A 201 -11.99 2.03 14.94
CA PHE A 201 -11.46 3.30 15.41
C PHE A 201 -10.36 3.05 16.44
N HIS A 202 -9.23 3.73 16.27
CA HIS A 202 -8.08 3.65 17.16
C HIS A 202 -7.81 5.00 17.81
N PHE A 203 -7.48 5.00 19.10
CA PHE A 203 -7.16 6.21 19.82
C PHE A 203 -5.80 6.78 19.40
N HIS A 204 -5.78 8.07 19.07
CA HIS A 204 -4.58 8.81 18.75
C HIS A 204 -4.26 9.81 19.87
N ARG A 205 -3.16 9.56 20.58
CA ARG A 205 -2.80 10.29 21.81
C ARG A 205 -2.52 11.77 21.59
N ILE A 206 -1.93 12.17 20.48
CA ILE A 206 -1.55 13.57 20.22
C ILE A 206 -2.80 14.41 19.92
N GLU A 207 -3.72 13.87 19.15
CA GLU A 207 -4.93 14.59 18.72
C GLU A 207 -6.11 14.37 19.68
N MET A 208 -5.93 13.52 20.69
CA MET A 208 -6.93 13.13 21.67
C MET A 208 -8.25 12.69 21.01
N ALA A 209 -8.14 11.91 19.94
CA ALA A 209 -9.26 11.52 19.10
C ALA A 209 -9.25 10.03 18.79
N TRP A 210 -10.44 9.45 18.67
CA TRP A 210 -10.63 8.13 18.09
C TRP A 210 -10.75 8.27 16.58
N GLN A 211 -9.81 7.69 15.84
CA GLN A 211 -9.72 7.92 14.41
C GLN A 211 -9.62 6.65 13.58
N ARG A 212 -10.06 6.76 12.33
CA ARG A 212 -9.95 5.74 11.28
C ARG A 212 -9.62 6.42 9.94
N LYS A 213 -9.02 5.67 9.01
CA LYS A 213 -8.78 6.15 7.64
C LYS A 213 -10.08 6.60 6.98
N LEU A 214 -10.05 7.76 6.32
CA LEU A 214 -11.21 8.32 5.65
C LEU A 214 -11.60 7.46 4.45
N ASN A 215 -12.85 7.02 4.47
CA ASN A 215 -13.57 6.38 3.38
C ASN A 215 -15.07 6.52 3.66
N PRO A 216 -15.94 6.36 2.64
CA PRO A 216 -17.38 6.56 2.82
C PRO A 216 -18.00 5.72 3.94
N ALA A 217 -17.57 4.47 4.10
CA ALA A 217 -18.08 3.59 5.14
C ALA A 217 -17.61 4.01 6.56
N ALA A 218 -16.38 4.53 6.68
CA ALA A 218 -15.86 5.04 7.94
C ALA A 218 -16.60 6.32 8.37
N GLU A 219 -16.86 7.22 7.43
CA GLU A 219 -17.64 8.43 7.66
C GLU A 219 -19.07 8.10 8.12
N GLN A 220 -19.76 7.23 7.37
CA GLN A 220 -21.11 6.79 7.74
C GLN A 220 -21.13 6.11 9.11
N CYS A 221 -20.16 5.24 9.39
CA CYS A 221 -20.03 4.58 10.69
C CYS A 221 -19.79 5.58 11.81
N ALA A 222 -18.96 6.61 11.59
CA ALA A 222 -18.70 7.64 12.59
C ALA A 222 -19.96 8.47 12.88
N ARG A 223 -20.70 8.88 11.83
CA ARG A 223 -21.99 9.57 11.97
C ARG A 223 -23.01 8.73 12.73
N GLN A 224 -23.08 7.42 12.45
CA GLN A 224 -23.96 6.50 13.19
C GLN A 224 -23.58 6.39 14.66
N LEU A 225 -22.29 6.23 14.96
CA LEU A 225 -21.80 6.15 16.33
C LEU A 225 -22.06 7.45 17.10
N ALA A 226 -21.75 8.61 16.50
CA ALA A 226 -21.99 9.90 17.10
C ALA A 226 -23.48 10.11 17.44
N LYS A 227 -24.39 9.67 16.55
CA LYS A 227 -25.84 9.73 16.79
C LYS A 227 -26.34 8.74 17.84
N SER A 228 -25.79 7.52 17.90
CA SER A 228 -26.22 6.48 18.84
C SER A 228 -25.72 6.69 20.27
N LEU A 229 -24.76 7.60 20.45
CA LEU A 229 -24.15 7.93 21.74
C LEU A 229 -24.70 9.23 22.33
N LEU A 230 -25.75 9.78 21.70
CA LEU A 230 -26.68 10.75 22.28
C LEU A 230 -27.70 10.01 23.16
#